data_AF-A0A443RZP0-F1
#
_entry.id   AF-A0A443RZP0-F1
#
_cell.length_a   1.000
_cell.length_b   1.000
_cell.length_c   1.000
_cell.angle_alpha   90.00
_cell.angle_beta   90.00
_cell.angle_gamma   90.00
#
_symmetry.space_group_name_H-M   'P 1'
#
loop_
_entity.id
_entity.type
_entity.pdbx_description
1 polymer ?
#
loop_
_entity_poly.entity_id
_entity_poly.type
_entity_poly.pdbx_seq_one_letter_code
_entity_poly.pdbx_strand_id
1 'polypeptide(L)'
;MKEYCESIDAYLITIHTIAEQRYLVKEFPIEISYLGVHKNGSEWEWIDGKPHSFANWGEGQPNNHGGSQNCIRIFKTGHWDDCSCNTPLYTVCKPRNCKQFMVKQEQRQNSLIKNYIYTAVNESMELNMAKIRTALELQFYERAVLDYQRLNSTLFTMLKKIKVSLKKENSNYE
;
A
#
# COMPACT_ATOMS: atom_id res chain seq x y z
N MET A 1 -14.42 -16.01 12.46
CA MET A 1 -14.17 -14.81 13.32
C MET A 1 -12.98 -14.99 14.22
N LYS A 2 -13.01 -15.96 15.15
CA LYS A 2 -11.82 -16.40 15.92
C LYS A 2 -10.63 -16.75 15.00
N GLU A 3 -10.89 -17.54 13.97
CA GLU A 3 -9.91 -17.95 12.97
C GLU A 3 -9.20 -16.77 12.28
N TYR A 4 -9.90 -15.64 12.07
CA TYR A 4 -9.28 -14.46 11.48
C TYR A 4 -8.22 -13.87 12.41
N CYS A 5 -8.54 -13.68 13.69
CA CYS A 5 -7.55 -13.20 14.65
C CYS A 5 -6.38 -14.19 14.78
N GLU A 6 -6.65 -15.50 14.75
CA GLU A 6 -5.60 -16.52 14.82
C GLU A 6 -4.68 -16.49 13.59
N SER A 7 -5.22 -16.22 12.40
CA SER A 7 -4.43 -16.10 11.16
C SER A 7 -3.40 -14.97 11.18
N ILE A 8 -3.58 -13.98 12.06
CA ILE A 8 -2.66 -12.84 12.25
C ILE A 8 -1.90 -12.91 13.58
N ASP A 9 -1.78 -14.10 14.18
CA ASP A 9 -1.08 -14.33 15.46
C ASP A 9 -1.68 -13.49 16.62
N ALA A 10 -3.00 -13.42 16.64
CA ALA A 10 -3.80 -12.68 17.60
C ALA A 10 -4.96 -13.54 18.15
N TYR A 11 -5.74 -12.96 19.05
CA TYR A 11 -6.98 -13.54 19.59
C TYR A 11 -8.08 -12.46 19.63
N LEU A 12 -9.34 -12.87 19.71
CA LEU A 12 -10.46 -11.93 19.89
C LEU A 12 -10.26 -11.10 21.16
N ILE A 13 -10.65 -9.83 21.13
CA ILE A 13 -10.42 -8.91 22.24
C ILE A 13 -11.10 -9.39 23.54
N THR A 14 -10.35 -9.37 24.63
CA THR A 14 -10.85 -9.62 26.00
C THR A 14 -10.79 -8.32 26.81
N ILE A 15 -11.72 -8.12 27.74
CA ILE A 15 -11.82 -6.89 28.55
C ILE A 15 -11.97 -7.27 30.02
N HIS A 16 -11.00 -6.87 30.83
CA HIS A 16 -10.89 -7.22 32.26
C HIS A 16 -11.01 -6.01 33.18
N THR A 17 -10.97 -4.79 32.64
CA THR A 17 -11.04 -3.56 33.44
C THR A 17 -11.81 -2.46 32.73
N ILE A 18 -12.32 -1.50 33.52
CA ILE A 18 -12.92 -0.28 33.00
C ILE A 18 -11.94 0.56 32.17
N ALA A 19 -10.64 0.50 32.50
CA ALA A 19 -9.60 1.20 31.74
C ALA A 19 -9.46 0.62 30.34
N GLU A 20 -9.42 -0.71 30.21
CA GLU A 20 -9.42 -1.40 28.92
C GLU A 20 -10.69 -1.11 28.12
N GLN A 21 -11.86 -1.17 28.76
CA GLN A 21 -13.15 -0.82 28.14
C GLN A 21 -13.14 0.59 27.56
N ARG A 22 -12.68 1.58 28.33
CA ARG A 22 -12.61 2.98 27.90
C ARG A 22 -11.59 3.18 26.79
N TYR A 23 -10.42 2.57 26.90
CA TYR A 23 -9.39 2.63 25.88
C TYR A 23 -9.90 2.08 24.55
N LEU A 24 -10.55 0.92 24.61
CA LEU A 24 -11.12 0.24 23.47
C LEU A 24 -12.16 1.14 22.76
N VAL A 25 -13.14 1.69 23.48
CA VAL A 25 -14.20 2.55 22.89
C VAL A 25 -13.66 3.89 22.37
N LYS A 26 -12.66 4.46 23.03
CA LYS A 26 -12.12 5.80 22.71
C LYS A 26 -11.16 5.76 21.52
N GLU A 27 -10.22 4.82 21.53
CA GLU A 27 -9.10 4.80 20.58
C GLU A 27 -9.41 3.96 19.34
N PHE A 28 -10.36 3.02 19.44
CA PHE A 28 -10.82 2.25 18.30
C PHE A 28 -12.25 2.68 17.94
N PRO A 29 -12.50 3.15 16.70
CA PRO A 29 -13.86 3.43 16.22
C PRO A 29 -14.58 2.11 15.98
N ILE A 30 -15.00 1.47 17.06
CA ILE A 30 -15.55 0.12 17.06
C ILE A 30 -16.95 0.16 16.47
N GLU A 31 -17.12 -0.50 15.33
CA GLU A 31 -18.43 -0.96 14.91
C GLU A 31 -18.90 -2.11 15.79
N ILE A 32 -20.18 -2.49 15.73
CA ILE A 32 -20.69 -3.60 16.55
C ILE A 32 -19.82 -4.84 16.31
N SER A 33 -19.14 -5.29 17.37
CA SER A 33 -18.05 -6.27 17.26
C SER A 33 -18.17 -7.38 18.28
N TYR A 34 -17.61 -8.54 17.97
CA TYR A 34 -17.50 -9.64 18.93
C TYR A 34 -16.41 -9.40 19.98
N LEU A 35 -16.72 -9.82 21.20
CA LEU A 35 -15.74 -10.02 22.27
C LEU A 35 -15.27 -11.48 22.30
N GLY A 36 -14.05 -11.69 22.79
CA GLY A 36 -13.40 -12.98 22.96
C GLY A 36 -13.92 -13.75 24.16
N VAL A 37 -15.21 -14.05 24.17
CA VAL A 37 -15.91 -14.68 25.29
C VAL A 37 -16.91 -15.70 24.75
N HIS A 38 -17.06 -16.81 25.45
CA HIS A 38 -18.06 -17.81 25.15
C HIS A 38 -18.82 -18.20 26.40
N LYS A 39 -20.00 -18.76 26.22
CA LYS A 39 -20.79 -19.33 27.30
C LYS A 39 -20.40 -20.79 27.53
N ASN A 40 -20.15 -21.17 28.78
CA ASN A 40 -19.96 -22.55 29.22
C ASN A 40 -21.07 -22.89 30.23
N GLY A 41 -22.10 -23.61 29.76
CA GLY A 41 -23.34 -23.79 30.53
C GLY A 41 -24.01 -22.43 30.80
N SER A 42 -24.02 -22.01 32.06
CA SER A 42 -24.59 -20.72 32.51
C SER A 42 -23.54 -19.63 32.73
N GLU A 43 -22.24 -19.96 32.63
CA GLU A 43 -21.15 -19.04 32.95
C GLU A 43 -20.52 -18.45 31.68
N TRP A 44 -19.99 -17.23 31.80
CA TRP A 44 -19.24 -16.57 30.74
C TRP A 44 -17.74 -16.76 30.97
N GLU A 45 -17.03 -17.24 29.95
CA GLU A 45 -15.61 -17.53 30.00
C GLU A 45 -14.85 -16.73 28.94
N TRP A 46 -13.84 -15.99 29.37
CA TRP A 46 -12.92 -15.31 28.46
C TRP A 46 -11.99 -16.34 27.80
N ILE A 47 -11.72 -16.16 26.50
CA ILE A 47 -10.83 -17.08 25.75
C ILE A 47 -9.37 -17.06 26.22
N ASP A 48 -8.99 -16.10 27.06
CA ASP A 48 -7.66 -16.03 27.68
C ASP A 48 -7.60 -16.74 29.05
N GLY A 49 -8.70 -17.39 29.46
CA GLY A 49 -8.80 -18.18 30.69
C GLY A 49 -8.89 -17.36 31.97
N LYS A 50 -8.95 -16.02 31.87
CA LYS A 50 -9.10 -15.18 33.06
C LYS A 50 -10.55 -15.15 33.55
N PRO A 51 -10.78 -14.89 34.85
CA PRO A 51 -12.12 -14.80 35.41
C PRO A 51 -12.96 -13.71 34.73
N HIS A 52 -14.24 -13.98 34.50
CA HIS A 52 -15.19 -12.99 34.00
C HIS A 52 -15.70 -12.08 35.14
N SER A 53 -14.79 -11.34 35.79
CA SER A 53 -15.09 -10.49 36.94
C SER A 53 -15.52 -9.07 36.59
N PHE A 54 -15.20 -8.60 35.38
CA PHE A 54 -15.63 -7.31 34.85
C PHE A 54 -16.69 -7.51 33.78
N ALA A 55 -17.76 -6.71 33.83
CA ALA A 55 -18.77 -6.68 32.81
C ALA A 55 -19.30 -5.26 32.59
N ASN A 56 -19.62 -4.95 31.34
CA ASN A 56 -20.23 -3.67 30.97
C ASN A 56 -21.54 -3.90 30.20
N TRP A 57 -22.40 -4.76 30.73
CA TRP A 57 -23.69 -5.09 30.15
C TRP A 57 -24.55 -3.85 29.90
N GLY A 58 -25.24 -3.86 28.77
CA GLY A 58 -26.33 -2.93 28.51
C GLY A 58 -27.52 -3.19 29.44
N GLU A 59 -28.43 -2.23 29.51
CA GLU A 59 -29.65 -2.37 30.28
C GLU A 59 -30.44 -3.61 29.84
N GLY A 60 -30.82 -4.44 30.81
CA GLY A 60 -31.57 -5.68 30.57
C GLY A 60 -30.74 -6.85 30.03
N GLN A 61 -29.41 -6.74 29.97
CA GLN A 61 -28.52 -7.79 29.46
C GLN A 61 -27.70 -8.49 30.56
N PRO A 62 -27.31 -9.76 30.36
CA PRO A 62 -27.68 -10.64 29.23
C PRO A 62 -29.10 -11.21 29.39
N ASN A 63 -29.85 -11.37 28.30
CA ASN A 63 -31.25 -11.81 28.34
C ASN A 63 -31.53 -13.16 27.66
N ASN A 64 -30.56 -13.73 26.94
CA ASN A 64 -30.69 -14.97 26.19
C ASN A 64 -31.95 -15.01 25.30
N HIS A 65 -32.25 -13.91 24.62
CA HIS A 65 -33.34 -13.78 23.67
C HIS A 65 -33.34 -14.92 22.64
N GLY A 66 -34.47 -15.63 22.54
CA GLY A 66 -34.62 -16.79 21.65
C GLY A 66 -33.86 -18.04 22.08
N GLY A 67 -33.25 -18.06 23.28
CA GLY A 67 -32.66 -19.24 23.91
C GLY A 67 -31.27 -19.64 23.39
N SER A 68 -30.66 -18.87 22.48
CA SER A 68 -29.40 -19.23 21.82
C SER A 68 -28.46 -18.03 21.62
N GLN A 69 -28.14 -17.34 22.71
CA GLN A 69 -27.17 -16.25 22.75
C GLN A 69 -25.96 -16.61 23.62
N ASN A 70 -24.95 -17.18 22.97
CA ASN A 70 -23.76 -17.77 23.64
C ASN A 70 -22.46 -17.00 23.36
N CYS A 71 -22.56 -15.84 22.71
CA CYS A 71 -21.46 -14.93 22.45
C CYS A 71 -21.81 -13.53 22.94
N ILE A 72 -20.82 -12.65 23.10
CA ILE A 72 -21.06 -11.25 23.47
C ILE A 72 -20.65 -10.33 22.33
N ARG A 73 -21.48 -9.34 22.04
CA ARG A 73 -21.13 -8.19 21.21
C ARG A 73 -20.98 -6.93 22.04
N ILE A 74 -20.09 -6.04 21.60
CA ILE A 74 -19.92 -4.69 22.11
C ILE A 74 -20.47 -3.68 21.10
N PHE A 75 -21.25 -2.71 21.59
CA PHE A 75 -21.72 -1.58 20.77
C PHE A 75 -20.72 -0.41 20.80
N LYS A 76 -20.90 0.56 19.89
CA LYS A 76 -20.18 1.85 19.88
C LYS A 76 -20.20 2.58 21.21
N THR A 77 -21.28 2.42 21.98
CA THR A 77 -21.43 3.03 23.31
C THR A 77 -20.57 2.35 24.39
N GLY A 78 -19.95 1.21 24.06
CA GLY A 78 -19.21 0.37 24.99
C GLY A 78 -20.04 -0.67 25.72
N HIS A 79 -21.37 -0.59 25.67
CA HIS A 79 -22.24 -1.56 26.34
C HIS A 79 -22.25 -2.90 25.62
N TRP A 80 -22.45 -3.95 26.41
CA TRP A 80 -22.42 -5.34 25.95
C TRP A 80 -23.81 -5.94 25.87
N ASP A 81 -23.96 -6.94 25.01
CA ASP A 81 -25.20 -7.67 24.79
C ASP A 81 -24.85 -9.09 24.39
N ASP A 82 -25.56 -10.08 24.95
CA ASP A 82 -25.43 -11.43 24.48
C ASP A 82 -26.09 -11.57 23.10
N CYS A 83 -25.46 -12.34 22.22
CA CYS A 83 -25.92 -12.47 20.85
C CYS A 83 -25.69 -13.88 20.32
N SER A 84 -26.40 -14.21 19.24
CA SER A 84 -26.11 -15.43 18.51
C SER A 84 -24.68 -15.35 17.96
N CYS A 85 -23.90 -16.41 18.18
CA CYS A 85 -22.53 -16.54 17.66
C CYS A 85 -22.46 -16.57 16.12
N ASN A 86 -23.60 -16.73 15.43
CA ASN A 86 -23.70 -16.74 13.97
C ASN A 86 -24.04 -15.37 13.37
N THR A 87 -24.16 -14.32 14.20
CA THR A 87 -24.46 -12.98 13.72
C THR A 87 -23.25 -12.43 12.93
N PRO A 88 -23.43 -11.89 11.72
CA PRO A 88 -22.31 -11.31 10.99
C PRO A 88 -21.93 -9.96 11.59
N LEU A 89 -20.90 -9.94 12.45
CA LEU A 89 -20.38 -8.73 13.10
C LEU A 89 -18.89 -8.54 12.81
N TYR A 90 -18.40 -7.33 13.11
CA TYR A 90 -16.98 -7.03 13.07
C TYR A 90 -16.21 -7.77 14.17
N THR A 91 -14.89 -7.76 14.06
CA THR A 91 -13.98 -8.38 15.02
C THR A 91 -12.85 -7.43 15.37
N VAL A 92 -12.49 -7.40 16.64
CA VAL A 92 -11.30 -6.70 17.13
C VAL A 92 -10.34 -7.75 17.67
N CYS A 93 -9.11 -7.74 17.18
CA CYS A 93 -8.08 -8.70 17.54
C CYS A 93 -7.01 -8.06 18.43
N LYS A 94 -6.61 -8.76 19.48
CA LYS A 94 -5.47 -8.42 20.35
C LYS A 94 -4.28 -9.29 19.98
N PRO A 95 -3.16 -8.72 19.50
CA PRO A 95 -1.97 -9.50 19.19
C PRO A 95 -1.45 -10.28 20.41
N ARG A 96 -0.95 -11.51 20.19
CA ARG A 96 -0.32 -12.29 21.26
C ARG A 96 0.94 -11.60 21.80
N ASN A 97 1.70 -10.98 20.91
CA ASN A 97 2.88 -10.20 21.24
C ASN A 97 2.83 -8.85 20.51
N CYS A 98 2.45 -7.79 21.23
CA CYS A 98 2.35 -6.45 20.65
C CYS A 98 3.68 -5.96 20.06
N LYS A 99 4.82 -6.20 20.74
CA LYS A 99 6.13 -5.74 20.25
C LYS A 99 6.46 -6.39 18.91
N GLN A 100 6.32 -7.71 18.82
CA GLN A 100 6.58 -8.46 17.60
C GLN A 100 5.60 -8.08 16.48
N PHE A 101 4.32 -7.88 16.82
CA PHE A 101 3.32 -7.43 15.86
C PHE A 101 3.68 -6.06 15.27
N MET A 102 4.03 -5.08 16.12
CA MET A 102 4.42 -3.74 15.66
C MET A 102 5.65 -3.78 14.75
N VAL A 103 6.67 -4.56 15.10
CA VAL A 103 7.85 -4.76 14.22
C VAL A 103 7.47 -5.36 12.87
N LYS A 104 6.60 -6.39 12.85
CA LYS A 104 6.12 -6.99 11.59
C LYS A 104 5.32 -5.99 10.74
N GLN A 105 4.49 -5.15 11.36
CA GLN A 105 3.72 -4.11 10.66
C GLN A 105 4.65 -3.05 10.05
N GLU A 106 5.63 -2.58 10.82
CA GLU A 106 6.63 -1.64 10.35
C GLU A 106 7.43 -2.22 9.17
N GLN A 107 7.90 -3.46 9.29
CA GLN A 107 8.61 -4.16 8.20
C GLN A 107 7.75 -4.28 6.94
N ARG A 108 6.46 -4.61 7.08
CA ARG A 108 5.52 -4.69 5.95
C ARG A 108 5.34 -3.33 5.28
N GLN A 109 5.13 -2.26 6.07
CA GLN A 109 5.01 -0.90 5.54
C GLN A 109 6.30 -0.45 4.85
N ASN A 110 7.44 -0.67 5.48
CA ASN A 110 8.75 -0.36 4.92
C ASN A 110 8.99 -1.12 3.61
N SER A 111 8.58 -2.39 3.51
CA SER A 111 8.67 -3.15 2.26
C SER A 111 7.78 -2.58 1.15
N LEU A 112 6.56 -2.14 1.47
CA LEU A 112 5.65 -1.54 0.48
C LEU A 112 6.18 -0.20 -0.02
N ILE A 113 6.62 0.67 0.90
CA ILE A 113 7.23 1.97 0.57
C ILE A 113 8.49 1.76 -0.26
N LYS A 114 9.35 0.84 0.16
CA LYS A 114 10.56 0.46 -0.57
C LYS A 114 10.20 0.07 -2.01
N ASN A 115 9.28 -0.87 -2.21
CA ASN A 115 8.87 -1.31 -3.54
C ASN A 115 8.32 -0.16 -4.38
N TYR A 116 7.45 0.69 -3.82
CA TYR A 116 6.92 1.86 -4.53
C TYR A 116 8.03 2.80 -5.01
N ILE A 117 9.00 3.13 -4.13
CA ILE A 117 10.13 3.98 -4.48
C ILE A 117 10.98 3.33 -5.58
N TYR A 118 11.30 2.04 -5.46
CA TYR A 118 12.08 1.35 -6.49
C TYR A 118 11.40 1.39 -7.85
N THR A 119 10.10 1.12 -7.91
CA THR A 119 9.33 1.18 -9.16
C THR A 119 9.35 2.59 -9.74
N ALA A 120 8.99 3.61 -8.96
CA ALA A 120 8.93 4.99 -9.44
C ALA A 120 10.30 5.51 -9.93
N VAL A 121 11.37 5.18 -9.20
CA VAL A 121 12.74 5.55 -9.58
C VAL A 121 13.13 4.85 -10.88
N ASN A 122 12.87 3.55 -11.02
CA ASN A 122 13.22 2.81 -12.22
C ASN A 122 12.43 3.31 -13.44
N GLU A 123 11.13 3.55 -13.32
CA GLU A 123 10.31 4.11 -14.41
C GLU A 123 10.79 5.50 -14.83
N SER A 124 11.12 6.36 -13.85
CA SER A 124 11.67 7.68 -14.13
C SER A 124 13.03 7.61 -14.82
N MET A 125 13.88 6.68 -14.37
CA MET A 125 15.19 6.45 -14.97
C MET A 125 15.06 5.98 -16.42
N GLU A 126 14.22 4.98 -16.70
CA GLU A 126 13.98 4.49 -18.06
C GLU A 126 13.45 5.61 -18.98
N LEU A 127 12.50 6.41 -18.49
CA LEU A 127 11.97 7.55 -19.25
C LEU A 127 13.06 8.60 -19.55
N ASN A 128 13.87 8.94 -18.54
CA ASN A 128 14.95 9.92 -18.72
C ASN A 128 16.03 9.39 -19.66
N MET A 129 16.38 8.10 -19.56
CA MET A 129 17.34 7.46 -20.46
C MET A 129 16.82 7.41 -21.89
N ALA A 130 15.54 7.14 -22.11
CA ALA A 130 14.92 7.19 -23.44
C ALA A 130 14.99 8.62 -24.03
N LYS A 131 14.64 9.65 -23.23
CA LYS A 131 14.75 11.05 -23.65
C LYS A 131 16.18 11.44 -24.04
N ILE A 132 17.17 11.02 -23.24
CA ILE A 132 18.59 11.27 -23.52
C ILE A 132 19.00 10.61 -24.84
N ARG A 133 18.62 9.34 -25.07
CA ARG A 133 18.93 8.63 -26.33
C ARG A 133 18.36 9.37 -27.54
N THR A 134 17.08 9.72 -27.50
CA THR A 134 16.43 10.42 -28.62
C THR A 134 17.05 11.79 -28.86
N ALA A 135 17.38 12.55 -27.81
CA ALA A 135 18.03 13.85 -27.94
C ALA A 135 19.44 13.71 -28.57
N LEU A 136 20.20 12.70 -28.16
CA LEU A 136 21.52 12.42 -28.74
C LEU A 136 21.42 12.02 -30.21
N GLU A 137 20.52 11.10 -30.56
CA GLU A 137 20.29 10.67 -31.94
C GLU A 137 19.92 11.84 -32.85
N LEU A 138 19.03 12.73 -32.39
CA LEU A 138 18.64 13.93 -33.12
C LEU A 138 19.83 14.88 -33.32
N GLN A 139 20.63 15.13 -32.27
CA GLN A 139 21.82 15.97 -32.39
C GLN A 139 22.85 15.41 -33.38
N PHE A 140 23.06 14.08 -33.39
CA PHE A 140 23.95 13.45 -34.36
C PHE A 140 23.41 13.60 -35.79
N TYR A 141 22.11 13.41 -35.99
CA TYR A 141 21.47 13.59 -37.28
C TYR A 141 21.58 15.04 -37.79
N GLU A 142 21.25 16.02 -36.96
CA GLU A 142 21.37 17.45 -37.30
C GLU A 142 22.80 17.82 -37.69
N ARG A 143 23.80 17.32 -36.94
CA ARG A 143 25.22 17.54 -37.26
C ARG A 143 25.60 16.91 -38.60
N ALA A 144 25.18 15.66 -38.87
CA ALA A 144 25.47 14.98 -40.13
C ALA A 144 24.87 15.72 -41.33
N VAL A 145 23.66 16.26 -41.21
CA VAL A 145 23.01 17.07 -42.25
C VAL A 145 23.81 18.35 -42.52
N LEU A 146 24.25 19.05 -41.47
CA LEU A 146 25.06 20.27 -41.62
C LEU A 146 26.41 19.99 -42.30
N ASP A 147 27.08 18.91 -41.92
CA ASP A 147 28.36 18.51 -42.54
C ASP A 147 28.17 18.14 -44.02
N TYR A 148 27.09 17.42 -44.36
CA TYR A 148 26.74 17.12 -45.75
C TYR A 148 26.50 18.40 -46.57
N GLN A 149 25.74 19.36 -46.03
CA GLN A 149 25.47 20.64 -46.70
C GLN A 149 26.78 21.42 -46.96
N ARG A 150 27.70 21.44 -45.99
CA ARG A 150 29.03 22.07 -46.14
C ARG A 150 29.86 21.40 -47.22
N LEU A 151 29.93 20.07 -47.21
CA LEU A 151 30.65 19.30 -48.23
C LEU A 151 30.11 19.58 -49.63
N ASN A 152 28.79 19.54 -49.80
CA ASN A 152 28.15 19.78 -51.10
C ASN A 152 28.40 21.21 -51.61
N SER A 153 28.31 22.22 -50.73
CA SER A 153 28.62 23.61 -51.08
C SER A 153 30.10 23.79 -51.49
N THR A 154 31.00 23.13 -50.77
CA THR A 154 32.45 23.16 -51.07
C THR A 154 32.72 22.53 -52.43
N LEU A 155 32.13 21.35 -52.69
CA LEU A 155 32.24 20.65 -53.97
C LEU A 155 31.73 21.53 -55.12
N PHE A 156 30.55 22.15 -54.96
CA PHE A 156 29.97 23.04 -55.96
C PHE A 156 30.88 24.23 -56.27
N THR A 157 31.51 24.79 -55.24
CA THR A 157 32.49 25.88 -55.37
C THR A 157 33.75 25.42 -56.11
N MET A 158 34.28 24.23 -55.80
CA MET A 158 35.42 23.65 -56.51
C MET A 158 35.10 23.40 -57.99
N LEU A 159 33.95 22.78 -58.28
CA LEU A 159 33.50 22.53 -59.65
C LEU A 159 33.36 23.83 -60.45
N LYS A 160 32.82 24.89 -59.84
CA LYS A 160 32.75 26.22 -60.47
C LYS A 160 34.13 26.78 -60.79
N LYS A 161 35.10 26.66 -59.87
CA LYS A 161 36.50 27.08 -60.11
C LYS A 161 37.14 26.28 -61.25
N ILE A 162 37.00 24.95 -61.24
CA ILE A 162 37.51 24.06 -62.30
C ILE A 162 36.92 24.45 -63.66
N LYS A 163 35.60 24.67 -63.74
CA LYS A 163 34.92 25.10 -64.97
C LYS A 163 35.44 26.44 -65.50
N VAL A 164 35.78 27.38 -64.61
CA VAL A 164 36.37 28.67 -64.99
C VAL A 164 37.80 28.48 -65.53
N SER A 165 38.63 27.66 -64.87
CA SER A 165 40.00 27.39 -65.33
C SER A 165 40.02 26.73 -66.70
N LEU A 166 39.17 25.71 -66.93
CA LEU A 166 39.07 25.02 -68.22
C LEU A 166 38.65 25.98 -69.36
N LYS A 167 37.75 26.93 -69.09
CA LYS A 167 37.39 27.96 -70.08
C LYS A 167 38.56 28.86 -70.45
N LYS A 168 39.37 29.28 -69.48
CA LYS A 168 40.54 30.12 -69.72
C LYS A 168 41.60 29.40 -70.55
N GLU A 169 41.84 28.12 -70.27
CA GLU A 169 42.78 27.32 -71.06
C GLU A 169 42.35 27.21 -72.53
N ASN A 170 41.07 26.91 -72.80
CA ASN A 170 40.57 26.85 -74.18
C ASN A 170 40.62 28.20 -74.93
N SER A 171 40.59 29.33 -74.22
CA SER A 171 40.66 30.67 -74.83
C SER A 171 42.08 31.08 -75.24
N ASN A 172 43.11 30.36 -74.76
CA ASN A 172 44.53 30.64 -75.08
C ASN A 172 45.03 29.84 -76.29
N TYR A 173 44.19 28.99 -76.90
CA TYR A 173 44.50 28.19 -78.09
C TYR A 173 43.74 28.64 -79.36
N GLU A 174 42.99 29.74 -79.30
CA GLU A 174 42.37 30.45 -80.43
C GLU A 174 43.07 31.79 -80.66
#